data_AF-A0A2E6VQX1-F1
#
_entry.id   AF-A0A2E6VQX1-F1
#
_cell.length_a   1.000
_cell.length_b   1.000
_cell.length_c   1.000
_cell.angle_alpha   90.00
_cell.angle_beta   90.00
_cell.angle_gamma   90.00
#
_symmetry.space_group_name_H-M   'P 1'
#
loop_
_entity.id
_entity.type
_entity.pdbx_description
1 polymer ?
#
loop_
_entity_poly.entity_id
_entity_poly.type
_entity_poly.pdbx_seq_one_letter_code
_entity_poly.pdbx_strand_id
1 'polypeptide(L)'
;MTAEEEEHLAKAIEGKVPEPADLLQGLKEEDVEGAEVLETPVVVRPKSLDAICFGYCEDCEEVHELHLGASQEYALDVLQKMQNEGRMDFEVFAEEADPKFKLKKLFPGDRGHMFGVMECHNEAGETVWLKAYSSLPGGYRKVPGWVPMILSDQDFNEVVAPQQPKIRQLTRRIEQLDKNALGRPKLIEERQQISRELQTQLHFLYVFHNQKGEARTMKEAWFGHQGIPGGVGECCGPKLLTHAAKNNLKPISVAEFFWGDKNKEGEWLKPRFRICCSARCQPIMGFLLCGATG
;
A
#
# COMPACT_ATOMS: atom_id res chain seq x y z
N MET A 1 0.01 -0.81 32.64
CA MET A 1 1.05 0.14 32.18
C MET A 1 1.45 0.97 33.37
N THR A 2 2.74 1.09 33.63
CA THR A 2 3.29 1.87 34.73
C THR A 2 3.48 3.32 34.31
N ALA A 3 3.51 4.25 35.27
CA ALA A 3 3.72 5.67 34.98
C ALA A 3 5.07 5.94 34.27
N GLU A 4 6.06 5.05 34.45
CA GLU A 4 7.33 5.11 33.72
C GLU A 4 7.20 4.70 32.24
N GLU A 5 6.24 3.82 31.91
CA GLU A 5 5.95 3.44 30.51
C GLU A 5 5.20 4.58 29.77
N GLU A 6 4.31 5.31 30.45
CA GLU A 6 3.65 6.51 29.90
C GLU A 6 4.64 7.67 29.69
N GLU A 7 5.60 7.86 30.60
CA GLU A 7 6.61 8.92 30.48
C GLU A 7 7.65 8.62 29.38
N HIS A 8 7.98 7.34 29.16
CA HIS A 8 8.81 6.93 28.02
C HIS A 8 8.10 7.12 26.67
N LEU A 9 6.79 6.85 26.63
CA LEU A 9 5.95 7.07 25.45
C LEU A 9 5.86 8.57 25.12
N ALA A 10 5.66 9.42 26.13
CA ALA A 10 5.59 10.88 25.97
C ALA A 10 6.91 11.49 25.46
N LYS A 11 8.07 10.97 25.89
CA LYS A 11 9.40 11.45 25.46
C LYS A 11 9.80 10.97 24.06
N ALA A 12 9.26 9.85 23.57
CA ALA A 12 9.51 9.36 22.21
C ALA A 12 8.79 10.19 21.11
N ILE A 13 7.80 11.00 21.50
CA ILE A 13 6.91 11.77 20.61
C ILE A 13 7.45 13.19 20.30
N GLU A 14 8.60 13.63 20.84
CA GLU A 14 9.12 15.01 20.68
C GLU A 14 9.55 15.42 19.24
N GLY A 15 9.34 14.59 18.23
CA GLY A 15 9.36 15.04 16.84
C GLY A 15 7.98 15.52 16.42
N LYS A 16 7.79 16.84 16.25
CA LYS A 16 6.54 17.46 15.75
C LYS A 16 5.75 16.51 14.82
N VAL A 17 4.57 16.13 15.27
CA VAL A 17 3.53 15.50 14.45
C VAL A 17 3.33 16.40 13.23
N PRO A 18 3.56 15.92 11.99
CA PRO A 18 3.25 16.72 10.81
C PRO A 18 1.72 16.89 10.76
N GLU A 19 1.27 18.13 10.69
CA GLU A 19 -0.15 18.43 10.54
C GLU A 19 -0.62 17.94 9.15
N PRO A 20 -1.87 17.53 8.97
CA PRO A 20 -2.35 17.06 7.66
C PRO A 20 -2.15 18.07 6.52
N ALA A 21 -2.13 19.37 6.83
CA ALA A 21 -1.78 20.44 5.90
C ALA A 21 -0.34 20.37 5.37
N ASP A 22 0.60 19.80 6.13
CA ASP A 22 2.00 19.63 5.73
C ASP A 22 2.18 18.51 4.69
N LEU A 23 1.21 17.57 4.60
CA LEU A 23 1.19 16.50 3.60
C LEU A 23 0.63 16.96 2.24
N LEU A 24 0.01 18.14 2.20
CA LEU A 24 -0.66 18.71 1.02
C LEU A 24 0.16 19.81 0.32
N GLN A 25 1.36 20.15 0.82
CA GLN A 25 2.21 21.17 0.19
C GLN A 25 2.70 20.69 -1.20
N GLY A 26 2.13 21.28 -2.26
CA GLY A 26 2.53 21.01 -3.64
C GLY A 26 1.47 21.22 -4.73
N LEU A 27 0.21 21.53 -4.38
CA LEU A 27 -0.83 21.87 -5.36
C LEU A 27 -0.81 23.38 -5.65
N LYS A 28 -0.56 23.77 -6.91
CA LYS A 28 -0.66 25.16 -7.37
C LYS A 28 -2.07 25.43 -7.92
N GLU A 29 -2.58 26.64 -7.68
CA GLU A 29 -3.94 27.10 -8.04
C GLU A 29 -4.07 27.66 -9.47
N GLU A 30 -3.04 27.56 -10.33
CA GLU A 30 -3.00 28.26 -11.62
C GLU A 30 -3.02 27.26 -12.78
N ASP A 31 -4.21 26.97 -13.34
CA ASP A 31 -4.41 26.38 -14.69
C ASP A 31 -5.90 26.53 -15.11
N VAL A 32 -6.46 27.73 -14.95
CA VAL A 32 -7.83 28.06 -15.39
C VAL A 32 -7.75 29.02 -16.58
N GLU A 33 -7.93 28.52 -17.81
CA GLU A 33 -8.81 29.10 -18.84
C GLU A 33 -8.71 28.35 -20.19
N GLY A 34 -9.88 28.02 -20.76
CA GLY A 34 -10.04 27.56 -22.16
C GLY A 34 -10.45 26.10 -22.31
N ALA A 35 -11.73 25.77 -22.12
CA ALA A 35 -12.25 24.42 -22.34
C ALA A 35 -12.92 24.30 -23.73
N GLU A 36 -12.18 23.73 -24.69
CA GLU A 36 -12.77 22.93 -25.77
C GLU A 36 -12.92 21.48 -25.27
N VAL A 37 -13.96 20.79 -25.74
CA VAL A 37 -14.45 19.49 -25.24
C VAL A 37 -13.34 18.44 -25.13
N LEU A 38 -13.02 17.99 -23.91
CA LEU A 38 -12.12 16.86 -23.65
C LEU A 38 -12.62 15.97 -22.51
N GLU A 39 -12.42 14.66 -22.69
CA GLU A 39 -12.43 13.59 -21.69
C GLU A 39 -11.59 13.97 -20.46
N THR A 40 -12.23 14.50 -19.41
CA THR A 40 -11.53 14.87 -18.17
C THR A 40 -11.48 13.68 -17.21
N PRO A 41 -10.35 13.43 -16.50
CA PRO A 41 -10.35 12.47 -15.40
C PRO A 41 -11.27 12.98 -14.30
N VAL A 42 -12.16 12.13 -13.80
CA VAL A 42 -13.00 12.45 -12.63
C VAL A 42 -12.09 12.76 -11.44
N VAL A 43 -12.02 14.03 -11.04
CA VAL A 43 -11.22 14.47 -9.89
C VAL A 43 -12.01 14.18 -8.62
N VAL A 44 -11.61 13.11 -7.92
CA VAL A 44 -12.17 12.80 -6.60
C VAL A 44 -11.42 13.61 -5.55
N ARG A 45 -12.18 14.37 -4.74
CA ARG A 45 -11.66 15.14 -3.59
C ARG A 45 -12.19 14.54 -2.29
N PRO A 46 -11.42 14.59 -1.19
CA PRO A 46 -11.92 14.17 0.10
C PRO A 46 -12.98 15.15 0.61
N LYS A 47 -13.81 14.70 1.55
CA LYS A 47 -14.75 15.55 2.30
C LYS A 47 -13.99 16.39 3.33
N SER A 48 -12.89 15.88 3.88
CA SER A 48 -12.08 16.55 4.90
C SER A 48 -10.63 16.74 4.46
N LEU A 49 -9.99 17.84 4.91
CA LEU A 49 -8.59 18.15 4.55
C LEU A 49 -7.56 17.20 5.18
N ASP A 50 -7.94 16.50 6.24
CA ASP A 50 -7.10 15.56 6.96
C ASP A 50 -7.31 14.09 6.55
N ALA A 51 -8.19 13.84 5.57
CA ALA A 51 -8.37 12.52 4.99
C ALA A 51 -7.08 12.06 4.31
N ILE A 52 -6.59 10.88 4.70
CA ILE A 52 -5.39 10.30 4.12
C ILE A 52 -5.70 9.16 3.13
N CYS A 53 -6.91 8.62 3.16
CA CYS A 53 -7.33 7.54 2.28
C CYS A 53 -8.79 7.73 1.90
N PHE A 54 -9.08 7.98 0.61
CA PHE A 54 -10.44 8.31 0.18
C PHE A 54 -10.68 7.90 -1.28
N GLY A 55 -11.96 7.80 -1.64
CA GLY A 55 -12.40 7.49 -3.01
C GLY A 55 -13.92 7.64 -3.19
N TYR A 56 -14.36 7.77 -4.43
CA TYR A 56 -15.78 7.87 -4.79
C TYR A 56 -16.37 6.49 -5.07
N CYS A 57 -17.51 6.18 -4.46
CA CYS A 57 -18.23 4.93 -4.67
C CYS A 57 -19.42 5.15 -5.60
N GLU A 58 -19.44 4.44 -6.73
CA GLU A 58 -20.55 4.50 -7.69
C GLU A 58 -21.85 3.87 -7.15
N ASP A 59 -21.77 2.99 -6.16
CA ASP A 59 -22.94 2.23 -5.69
C ASP A 59 -23.83 3.03 -4.74
N CYS A 60 -23.24 3.93 -3.95
CA CYS A 60 -23.97 4.81 -3.06
C CYS A 60 -23.76 6.29 -3.36
N GLU A 61 -23.06 6.60 -4.46
CA GLU A 61 -22.83 7.95 -4.97
C GLU A 61 -22.13 8.90 -3.98
N GLU A 62 -21.30 8.36 -3.09
CA GLU A 62 -20.66 9.10 -2.00
C GLU A 62 -19.13 8.98 -2.05
N VAL A 63 -18.45 10.02 -1.58
CA VAL A 63 -17.02 9.94 -1.25
C VAL A 63 -16.89 9.34 0.15
N HIS A 64 -16.10 8.27 0.25
CA HIS A 64 -15.72 7.68 1.53
C HIS A 64 -14.28 8.04 1.86
N GLU A 65 -13.96 8.20 3.14
CA GLU A 65 -12.64 8.61 3.59
C GLU A 65 -12.27 8.02 4.95
N LEU A 66 -10.97 7.79 5.14
CA LEU A 66 -10.34 7.47 6.41
C LEU A 66 -9.24 8.48 6.70
N HIS A 67 -9.05 8.70 8.00
CA HIS A 67 -8.13 9.67 8.56
C HIS A 67 -6.96 8.96 9.23
N LEU A 68 -5.95 9.75 9.58
CA LEU A 68 -4.73 9.25 10.20
C LEU A 68 -4.99 8.62 11.59
N GLY A 69 -5.72 9.32 12.45
CA GLY A 69 -6.17 8.87 13.78
C GLY A 69 -5.09 8.18 14.63
N ALA A 70 -5.50 7.22 15.47
CA ALA A 70 -4.60 6.46 16.33
C ALA A 70 -3.67 5.51 15.54
N SER A 71 -3.97 5.25 14.25
CA SER A 71 -3.11 4.42 13.40
C SER A 71 -1.69 4.97 13.23
N GLN A 72 -1.49 6.27 13.42
CA GLN A 72 -0.14 6.85 13.44
C GLN A 72 0.67 6.36 14.64
N GLU A 73 0.07 6.32 15.83
CA GLU A 73 0.74 5.83 17.05
C GLU A 73 1.06 4.34 16.91
N TYR A 74 0.09 3.54 16.46
CA TYR A 74 0.31 2.12 16.19
C TYR A 74 1.38 1.88 15.11
N ALA A 75 1.50 2.76 14.11
CA ALA A 75 2.55 2.71 13.11
C ALA A 75 3.95 2.93 13.71
N LEU A 76 4.08 3.89 14.62
CA LEU A 76 5.34 4.14 15.33
C LEU A 76 5.71 2.97 16.25
N ASP A 77 4.73 2.38 16.94
CA ASP A 77 4.92 1.19 17.76
C ASP A 77 5.41 -0.02 16.95
N VAL A 78 4.81 -0.27 15.79
CA VAL A 78 5.23 -1.34 14.88
C VAL A 78 6.68 -1.13 14.44
N LEU A 79 7.04 0.11 14.09
CA LEU A 79 8.41 0.45 13.71
C LEU A 79 9.40 0.24 14.86
N GLN A 80 9.05 0.69 16.07
CA GLN A 80 9.90 0.53 17.24
C GLN A 80 10.14 -0.96 17.53
N LYS A 81 9.08 -1.79 17.47
CA LYS A 81 9.18 -3.25 17.64
C LYS A 81 10.07 -3.89 16.57
N MET A 82 9.87 -3.54 15.29
CA MET A 82 10.70 -4.02 14.19
C MET A 82 12.19 -3.66 14.39
N GLN A 83 12.47 -2.44 14.84
CA GLN A 83 13.85 -1.98 15.07
C GLN A 83 14.50 -2.68 16.26
N ASN A 84 13.78 -2.80 17.39
CA ASN A 84 14.26 -3.47 18.60
C ASN A 84 14.59 -4.95 18.33
N GLU A 85 13.68 -5.66 17.66
CA GLU A 85 13.82 -7.08 17.35
C GLU A 85 14.72 -7.34 16.12
N GLY A 86 15.00 -6.31 15.33
CA GLY A 86 15.80 -6.40 14.11
C GLY A 86 15.16 -7.27 13.02
N ARG A 87 13.84 -7.48 13.04
CA ARG A 87 13.09 -8.35 12.12
C ARG A 87 11.63 -7.93 11.94
N MET A 88 11.02 -8.34 10.83
CA MET A 88 9.61 -8.06 10.54
C MET A 88 8.62 -9.02 11.22
N ASP A 89 9.04 -10.26 11.52
CA ASP A 89 8.25 -11.26 12.23
C ASP A 89 8.38 -11.12 13.76
N PHE A 90 8.43 -9.89 14.26
CA PHE A 90 8.75 -9.54 15.66
C PHE A 90 7.78 -10.10 16.71
N GLU A 91 6.61 -10.61 16.29
CA GLU A 91 5.63 -11.26 17.17
C GLU A 91 5.87 -12.78 17.34
N VAL A 92 6.71 -13.39 16.49
CA VAL A 92 7.10 -14.80 16.62
C VAL A 92 8.15 -14.92 17.71
N PHE A 93 8.15 -15.97 18.53
CA PHE A 93 9.23 -16.18 19.52
C PHE A 93 10.62 -16.19 18.86
N ALA A 94 11.64 -15.69 19.54
CA ALA A 94 12.97 -15.49 18.97
C ALA A 94 13.60 -16.79 18.46
N GLU A 95 13.28 -17.92 19.10
CA GLU A 95 13.73 -19.27 18.78
C GLU A 95 13.08 -19.82 17.49
N GLU A 96 11.89 -19.32 17.15
CA GLU A 96 11.10 -19.72 15.97
C GLU A 96 11.19 -18.69 14.83
N ALA A 97 11.89 -17.58 15.06
CA ALA A 97 12.07 -16.49 14.11
C ALA A 97 12.74 -16.96 12.82
N ASP A 98 12.19 -16.57 11.67
CA ASP A 98 12.80 -16.94 10.39
C ASP A 98 13.92 -15.95 10.03
N PRO A 99 15.18 -16.41 9.86
CA PRO A 99 16.30 -15.53 9.53
C PRO A 99 16.13 -14.75 8.23
N LYS A 100 15.17 -15.08 7.35
CA LYS A 100 14.86 -14.34 6.13
C LYS A 100 14.15 -13.00 6.39
N PHE A 101 13.48 -12.86 7.54
CA PHE A 101 12.74 -11.64 7.91
C PHE A 101 13.57 -10.63 8.70
N LYS A 102 14.86 -10.90 8.93
CA LYS A 102 15.79 -9.93 9.50
C LYS A 102 15.86 -8.67 8.65
N LEU A 103 15.80 -7.50 9.29
CA LEU A 103 15.83 -6.21 8.60
C LEU A 103 17.09 -6.07 7.72
N LYS A 104 18.26 -6.54 8.18
CA LYS A 104 19.48 -6.50 7.35
C LYS A 104 19.36 -7.21 6.00
N LYS A 105 18.49 -8.22 5.89
CA LYS A 105 18.25 -8.96 4.64
C LYS A 105 17.17 -8.31 3.79
N LEU A 106 16.14 -7.76 4.42
CA LEU A 106 15.02 -7.10 3.74
C LEU A 106 15.35 -5.68 3.27
N PHE A 107 16.40 -5.08 3.82
CA PHE A 107 16.89 -3.75 3.50
C PHE A 107 18.39 -3.79 3.19
N PRO A 108 18.84 -4.47 2.10
CA PRO A 108 20.26 -4.64 1.78
C PRO A 108 20.95 -3.36 1.25
N GLY A 109 20.40 -2.17 1.54
CA GLY A 109 20.87 -0.85 1.12
C GLY A 109 19.82 0.23 1.41
N ASP A 110 19.94 1.41 0.80
CA ASP A 110 19.04 2.57 1.02
C ASP A 110 17.74 2.46 0.22
N ARG A 111 17.05 1.32 0.33
CA ARG A 111 15.76 1.10 -0.32
C ARG A 111 14.73 0.73 0.73
N GLY A 112 13.99 1.73 1.18
CA GLY A 112 12.81 1.53 2.02
C GLY A 112 11.63 0.89 1.28
N HIS A 113 10.60 0.57 2.06
CA HIS A 113 9.34 -0.02 1.62
C HIS A 113 8.16 0.77 2.18
N MET A 114 7.00 0.61 1.54
CA MET A 114 5.75 1.11 2.09
C MET A 114 5.21 0.13 3.13
N PHE A 115 4.73 0.69 4.23
CA PHE A 115 4.04 0.03 5.32
C PHE A 115 2.69 0.71 5.54
N GLY A 116 1.75 -0.02 6.11
CA GLY A 116 0.49 0.55 6.54
C GLY A 116 0.01 -0.11 7.83
N VAL A 117 -0.59 0.69 8.70
CA VAL A 117 -1.24 0.24 9.93
C VAL A 117 -2.66 0.79 9.93
N MET A 118 -3.62 -0.03 10.35
CA MET A 118 -5.03 0.35 10.38
C MET A 118 -5.65 -0.07 11.70
N GLU A 119 -6.22 0.89 12.40
CA GLU A 119 -7.06 0.67 13.56
C GLU A 119 -8.43 0.16 13.11
N CYS A 120 -8.95 -0.83 13.82
CA CYS A 120 -10.28 -1.37 13.60
C CYS A 120 -10.99 -1.63 14.92
N HIS A 121 -12.32 -1.72 14.88
CA HIS A 121 -13.12 -2.33 15.93
C HIS A 121 -13.59 -3.71 15.50
N ASN A 122 -13.51 -4.69 16.39
CA ASN A 122 -14.13 -6.00 16.19
C ASN A 122 -15.65 -5.95 16.49
N GLU A 123 -16.34 -7.09 16.35
CA GLU A 123 -17.79 -7.19 16.60
C GLU A 123 -18.17 -6.90 18.07
N ALA A 124 -17.25 -7.08 19.01
CA ALA A 124 -17.44 -6.72 20.42
C ALA A 124 -17.19 -5.22 20.71
N GLY A 125 -16.78 -4.45 19.70
CA GLY A 125 -16.42 -3.03 19.84
C GLY A 125 -15.02 -2.81 20.41
N GLU A 126 -14.20 -3.85 20.54
CA GLU A 126 -12.83 -3.74 21.04
C GLU A 126 -11.89 -3.27 19.93
N THR A 127 -10.94 -2.42 20.30
CA THR A 127 -9.91 -1.94 19.39
C THR A 127 -8.90 -3.04 19.08
N VAL A 128 -8.72 -3.30 17.79
CA VAL A 128 -7.64 -4.12 17.22
C VAL A 128 -6.93 -3.32 16.14
N TRP A 129 -5.75 -3.73 15.72
CA TRP A 129 -5.06 -3.09 14.62
C TRP A 129 -4.38 -4.10 13.72
N LEU A 130 -4.29 -3.74 12.44
CA LEU A 130 -3.75 -4.55 11.37
C LEU A 130 -2.48 -3.89 10.83
N LYS A 131 -1.54 -4.69 10.33
CA LYS A 131 -0.32 -4.20 9.66
C LYS A 131 -0.11 -4.85 8.31
N ALA A 132 0.27 -4.04 7.33
CA ALA A 132 0.54 -4.42 5.95
C ALA A 132 1.87 -3.83 5.48
N TYR A 133 2.44 -4.47 4.45
CA TYR A 133 3.61 -3.99 3.75
C TYR A 133 3.39 -4.12 2.24
N SER A 134 4.13 -3.36 1.44
CA SER A 134 4.15 -3.46 -0.01
C SER A 134 4.90 -4.73 -0.48
N SER A 135 5.56 -4.71 -1.64
CA SER A 135 6.47 -5.80 -2.02
C SER A 135 7.74 -5.78 -1.18
N LEU A 136 8.26 -6.96 -0.76
CA LEU A 136 9.58 -7.10 -0.14
C LEU A 136 10.63 -7.66 -1.10
N PRO A 137 11.92 -7.35 -0.89
CA PRO A 137 13.01 -8.02 -1.59
C PRO A 137 12.96 -9.52 -1.33
N GLY A 138 13.20 -10.32 -2.38
CA GLY A 138 13.04 -11.77 -2.31
C GLY A 138 11.62 -12.26 -2.62
N GLY A 139 10.65 -11.36 -2.80
CA GLY A 139 9.28 -11.74 -3.20
C GLY A 139 8.50 -12.42 -2.08
N TYR A 140 8.82 -12.14 -0.82
CA TYR A 140 8.10 -12.68 0.32
C TYR A 140 6.65 -12.15 0.33
N ARG A 141 5.70 -13.08 0.34
CA ARG A 141 4.26 -12.80 0.29
C ARG A 141 3.57 -12.95 1.65
N LYS A 142 4.22 -13.62 2.60
CA LYS A 142 3.69 -13.94 3.92
C LYS A 142 4.77 -13.66 4.97
N VAL A 143 4.43 -12.81 5.93
CA VAL A 143 5.21 -12.56 7.14
C VAL A 143 4.25 -12.74 8.31
N PRO A 144 4.55 -13.58 9.32
CA PRO A 144 3.69 -13.77 10.48
C PRO A 144 3.32 -12.44 11.16
N GLY A 145 2.06 -12.28 11.54
CA GLY A 145 1.54 -11.05 12.14
C GLY A 145 1.13 -9.95 11.15
N TRP A 146 1.38 -10.13 9.84
CA TRP A 146 1.01 -9.17 8.80
C TRP A 146 -0.16 -9.69 7.97
N VAL A 147 -1.00 -8.78 7.48
CA VAL A 147 -2.12 -9.14 6.60
C VAL A 147 -1.59 -9.80 5.32
N PRO A 148 -2.30 -10.82 4.79
CA PRO A 148 -1.90 -11.51 3.58
C PRO A 148 -2.02 -10.61 2.33
N MET A 149 -1.36 -11.02 1.26
CA MET A 149 -1.57 -10.45 -0.07
C MET A 149 -3.01 -10.72 -0.55
N ILE A 150 -3.59 -9.79 -1.32
CA ILE A 150 -4.94 -9.95 -1.88
C ILE A 150 -4.96 -11.07 -2.92
N LEU A 151 -3.99 -11.07 -3.84
CA LEU A 151 -3.81 -12.17 -4.78
C LEU A 151 -3.45 -13.46 -4.02
N SER A 152 -4.15 -14.55 -4.29
CA SER A 152 -3.88 -15.83 -3.65
C SER A 152 -2.49 -16.37 -4.04
N ASP A 153 -1.93 -17.25 -3.22
CA ASP A 153 -0.67 -17.91 -3.56
C ASP A 153 -0.83 -18.87 -4.76
N GLN A 154 -2.01 -19.47 -4.92
CA GLN A 154 -2.32 -20.32 -6.05
C GLN A 154 -2.27 -19.51 -7.35
N ASP A 155 -3.05 -18.43 -7.44
CA ASP A 155 -3.07 -17.56 -8.62
C ASP A 155 -1.70 -16.97 -8.89
N PHE A 156 -0.95 -16.57 -7.85
CA PHE A 156 0.41 -16.10 -8.02
C PHE A 156 1.31 -17.16 -8.66
N ASN A 157 1.27 -18.40 -8.17
CA ASN A 157 2.12 -19.49 -8.65
C ASN A 157 1.75 -19.95 -10.07
N GLU A 158 0.47 -19.95 -10.41
CA GLU A 158 -0.03 -20.38 -11.72
C GLU A 158 0.14 -19.28 -12.78
N VAL A 159 -0.08 -18.01 -12.41
CA VAL A 159 -0.19 -16.91 -13.37
C VAL A 159 1.04 -15.99 -13.36
N VAL A 160 1.50 -15.55 -12.18
CA VAL A 160 2.56 -14.53 -12.08
C VAL A 160 3.95 -15.14 -12.12
N ALA A 161 4.20 -16.15 -11.28
CA ALA A 161 5.52 -16.74 -11.09
C ALA A 161 6.15 -17.26 -12.39
N PRO A 162 5.42 -17.90 -13.34
CA PRO A 162 6.00 -18.39 -14.59
C PRO A 162 6.44 -17.28 -15.55
N GLN A 163 5.85 -16.09 -15.45
CA GLN A 163 6.16 -14.97 -16.36
C GLN A 163 7.36 -14.15 -15.87
N GLN A 164 7.59 -14.08 -14.55
CA GLN A 164 8.66 -13.24 -14.00
C GLN A 164 10.07 -13.57 -14.55
N PRO A 165 10.50 -14.85 -14.71
CA PRO A 165 11.80 -15.15 -15.31
C PRO A 165 11.93 -14.63 -16.74
N LYS A 166 10.86 -14.73 -17.55
CA LYS A 166 10.84 -14.24 -18.94
C LYS A 166 10.99 -12.71 -18.98
N ILE A 167 10.21 -12.01 -18.16
CA ILE A 167 10.28 -10.54 -18.05
C ILE A 167 11.69 -10.12 -17.59
N ARG A 168 12.26 -10.77 -16.55
CA ARG A 168 13.62 -10.48 -16.06
C ARG A 168 14.69 -10.71 -17.13
N GLN A 169 14.59 -11.82 -17.86
CA GLN A 169 15.53 -12.14 -18.94
C GLN A 169 15.48 -11.10 -20.06
N LEU A 170 14.28 -10.71 -20.49
CA LEU A 170 14.10 -9.68 -21.51
C LEU A 170 14.58 -8.31 -21.03
N THR A 171 14.25 -7.91 -19.80
CA THR A 171 14.77 -6.67 -19.19
C THR A 171 16.30 -6.64 -19.23
N ARG A 172 16.96 -7.72 -18.78
CA ARG A 172 18.43 -7.79 -18.79
C ARG A 172 19.01 -7.70 -20.20
N ARG A 173 18.42 -8.39 -21.18
CA ARG A 173 18.86 -8.31 -22.58
C ARG A 173 18.70 -6.90 -23.15
N ILE A 174 17.60 -6.23 -22.86
CA ILE A 174 17.35 -4.84 -23.27
C ILE A 174 18.39 -3.92 -22.63
N GLU A 175 18.68 -4.05 -21.33
CA GLU A 175 19.67 -3.22 -20.64
C GLU A 175 21.10 -3.42 -21.16
N GLN A 176 21.43 -4.60 -21.67
CA GLN A 176 22.74 -4.92 -22.23
C GLN A 176 22.96 -4.45 -23.68
N LEU A 177 21.89 -4.16 -24.42
CA LEU A 177 21.98 -3.67 -25.80
C LEU A 177 22.22 -2.16 -25.85
N ASP A 178 22.96 -1.72 -26.85
CA ASP A 178 23.04 -0.29 -27.21
C ASP A 178 21.63 0.27 -27.48
N LYS A 179 21.40 1.53 -27.13
CA LYS A 179 20.08 2.19 -27.30
C LYS A 179 19.63 2.22 -28.75
N ASN A 180 20.56 2.24 -29.71
CA ASN A 180 20.32 2.30 -31.15
C ASN A 180 20.41 0.92 -31.83
N ALA A 181 20.57 -0.17 -31.08
CA ALA A 181 20.64 -1.51 -31.65
C ALA A 181 19.33 -1.87 -32.37
N LEU A 182 19.41 -2.29 -33.64
CA LEU A 182 18.25 -2.58 -34.50
C LEU A 182 17.27 -3.60 -33.88
N GLY A 183 17.77 -4.57 -33.09
CA GLY A 183 16.95 -5.58 -32.42
C GLY A 183 16.33 -5.16 -31.09
N ARG A 184 16.72 -4.00 -30.52
CA ARG A 184 16.25 -3.53 -29.21
C ARG A 184 14.74 -3.26 -29.19
N PRO A 185 14.12 -2.60 -30.19
CA PRO A 185 12.68 -2.33 -30.17
C PRO A 185 11.84 -3.62 -30.09
N LYS A 186 12.22 -4.66 -30.84
CA LYS A 186 11.52 -5.95 -30.83
C LYS A 186 11.52 -6.61 -29.45
N LEU A 187 12.64 -6.55 -28.72
CA LEU A 187 12.71 -7.09 -27.35
C LEU A 187 11.87 -6.28 -26.35
N ILE A 188 11.82 -4.96 -26.52
CA ILE A 188 10.95 -4.09 -25.71
C ILE A 188 9.48 -4.46 -25.95
N GLU A 189 9.08 -4.61 -27.20
CA GLU A 189 7.72 -5.00 -27.58
C GLU A 189 7.34 -6.38 -27.01
N GLU A 190 8.22 -7.38 -27.12
CA GLU A 190 8.01 -8.72 -26.54
C GLU A 190 7.83 -8.67 -25.02
N ARG A 191 8.69 -7.93 -24.31
CA ARG A 191 8.58 -7.74 -22.85
C ARG A 191 7.27 -7.05 -22.47
N GLN A 192 6.90 -6.01 -23.21
CA GLN A 192 5.67 -5.25 -22.95
C GLN A 192 4.44 -6.12 -23.22
N GLN A 193 4.45 -6.96 -24.26
CA GLN A 193 3.34 -7.86 -24.57
C GLN A 193 3.09 -8.83 -23.41
N ILE A 194 4.13 -9.50 -22.90
CA ILE A 194 4.03 -10.40 -21.74
C ILE A 194 3.48 -9.64 -20.52
N SER A 195 3.95 -8.41 -20.31
CA SER A 195 3.52 -7.59 -19.18
C SER A 195 2.04 -7.17 -19.30
N ARG A 196 1.58 -6.79 -20.50
CA ARG A 196 0.17 -6.45 -20.79
C ARG A 196 -0.76 -7.65 -20.63
N GLU A 197 -0.37 -8.82 -21.13
CA GLU A 197 -1.14 -10.05 -20.99
C GLU A 197 -1.27 -10.44 -19.51
N LEU A 198 -0.16 -10.44 -18.77
CA LEU A 198 -0.17 -10.72 -17.33
C LEU A 198 -1.06 -9.72 -16.58
N GLN A 199 -0.91 -8.44 -16.87
CA GLN A 199 -1.69 -7.40 -16.22
C GLN A 199 -3.20 -7.56 -16.48
N THR A 200 -3.59 -7.91 -17.71
CA THR A 200 -4.97 -8.19 -18.08
C THR A 200 -5.56 -9.35 -17.27
N GLN A 201 -4.77 -10.40 -17.02
CA GLN A 201 -5.18 -11.50 -16.15
C GLN A 201 -5.34 -11.05 -14.69
N LEU A 202 -4.40 -10.25 -14.19
CA LEU A 202 -4.46 -9.73 -12.82
C LEU A 202 -5.70 -8.88 -12.53
N HIS A 203 -6.26 -8.20 -13.55
CA HIS A 203 -7.49 -7.42 -13.38
C HIS A 203 -8.68 -8.27 -12.91
N PHE A 204 -8.69 -9.58 -13.21
CA PHE A 204 -9.75 -10.49 -12.80
C PHE A 204 -9.41 -11.34 -11.58
N LEU A 205 -8.11 -11.51 -11.27
CA LEU A 205 -7.66 -12.35 -10.16
C LEU A 205 -7.59 -11.62 -8.81
N TYR A 206 -7.36 -10.30 -8.83
CA TYR A 206 -7.44 -9.50 -7.61
C TYR A 206 -8.90 -9.29 -7.25
N VAL A 207 -9.34 -9.85 -6.13
CA VAL A 207 -10.69 -9.67 -5.60
C VAL A 207 -10.63 -8.84 -4.32
N PHE A 208 -11.27 -7.69 -4.36
CA PHE A 208 -11.44 -6.76 -3.26
C PHE A 208 -12.74 -7.03 -2.52
N HIS A 209 -12.75 -6.80 -1.20
CA HIS A 209 -13.94 -6.92 -0.36
C HIS A 209 -14.18 -5.61 0.39
N ASN A 210 -15.44 -5.23 0.53
CA ASN A 210 -15.84 -4.04 1.29
C ASN A 210 -16.65 -4.39 2.54
N GLN A 211 -16.99 -3.37 3.34
CA GLN A 211 -17.69 -3.55 4.62
C GLN A 211 -19.19 -3.85 4.48
N LYS A 212 -19.73 -3.83 3.26
CA LYS A 212 -21.09 -4.30 2.96
C LYS A 212 -21.14 -5.82 2.69
N GLY A 213 -20.00 -6.50 2.73
CA GLY A 213 -19.90 -7.93 2.41
C GLY A 213 -19.83 -8.22 0.91
N GLU A 214 -19.63 -7.20 0.07
CA GLU A 214 -19.53 -7.33 -1.38
C GLU A 214 -18.10 -7.70 -1.79
N ALA A 215 -17.98 -8.33 -2.96
CA ALA A 215 -16.70 -8.68 -3.55
C ALA A 215 -16.66 -8.25 -5.02
N ARG A 216 -15.56 -7.62 -5.44
CA ARG A 216 -15.34 -7.19 -6.83
C ARG A 216 -13.94 -7.51 -7.28
N THR A 217 -13.80 -7.92 -8.54
CA THR A 217 -12.50 -7.97 -9.19
C THR A 217 -11.90 -6.57 -9.31
N MET A 218 -10.59 -6.48 -9.53
CA MET A 218 -9.93 -5.20 -9.77
C MET A 218 -10.55 -4.44 -10.93
N LYS A 219 -10.97 -5.14 -11.99
CA LYS A 219 -11.67 -4.54 -13.12
C LYS A 219 -12.99 -3.90 -12.73
N GLU A 220 -13.77 -4.56 -11.87
CA GLU A 220 -15.11 -4.10 -11.45
C GLU A 220 -15.05 -3.01 -10.38
N ALA A 221 -14.01 -3.00 -9.55
CA ALA A 221 -13.83 -1.97 -8.51
C ALA A 221 -13.16 -0.68 -9.05
N TRP A 222 -12.63 -0.70 -10.27
CA TRP A 222 -11.85 0.41 -10.82
C TRP A 222 -12.73 1.56 -11.30
N PHE A 223 -12.72 2.66 -10.54
CA PHE A 223 -13.35 3.92 -10.90
C PHE A 223 -12.39 4.84 -11.67
N GLY A 224 -12.28 4.62 -12.98
CA GLY A 224 -11.43 5.45 -13.85
C GLY A 224 -11.63 5.15 -15.34
N HIS A 225 -11.47 6.18 -16.17
CA HIS A 225 -11.71 6.09 -17.63
C HIS A 225 -10.45 5.71 -18.41
N GLN A 226 -9.29 5.70 -17.74
CA GLN A 226 -8.01 5.26 -18.29
C GLN A 226 -7.75 3.79 -17.95
N GLY A 227 -6.85 3.16 -18.71
CA GLY A 227 -6.40 1.80 -18.43
C GLY A 227 -5.87 1.67 -17.00
N ILE A 228 -6.18 0.54 -16.36
CA ILE A 228 -5.70 0.23 -15.01
C ILE A 228 -4.16 0.16 -15.06
N PRO A 229 -3.42 0.86 -14.20
CA PRO A 229 -1.96 0.77 -14.13
C PRO A 229 -1.49 -0.48 -13.36
N GLY A 230 -0.23 -0.85 -13.54
CA GLY A 230 0.37 -1.95 -12.78
C GLY A 230 0.48 -1.65 -11.27
N GLY A 231 0.33 -2.67 -10.43
CA GLY A 231 0.50 -2.60 -8.98
C GLY A 231 -0.72 -2.11 -8.20
N VAL A 232 -1.88 -1.95 -8.84
CA VAL A 232 -3.17 -1.78 -8.15
C VAL A 232 -3.43 -2.99 -7.24
N GLY A 233 -3.91 -2.75 -6.02
CA GLY A 233 -4.12 -3.81 -5.02
C GLY A 233 -2.84 -4.29 -4.30
N GLU A 234 -1.64 -3.82 -4.65
CA GLU A 234 -0.40 -4.20 -3.96
C GLU A 234 0.01 -3.23 -2.85
N CYS A 235 -0.58 -2.04 -2.79
CA CYS A 235 -0.38 -1.07 -1.71
C CYS A 235 -0.98 -1.57 -0.37
N CYS A 236 -0.60 -0.91 0.73
CA CYS A 236 -0.99 -1.32 2.07
C CYS A 236 -2.49 -1.12 2.33
N GLY A 237 -3.04 0.06 1.98
CA GLY A 237 -4.46 0.38 2.16
C GLY A 237 -5.43 -0.67 1.62
N PRO A 238 -5.37 -1.06 0.33
CA PRO A 238 -6.23 -2.11 -0.22
C PRO A 238 -6.17 -3.44 0.54
N LYS A 239 -4.98 -3.85 1.00
CA LYS A 239 -4.79 -5.10 1.75
C LYS A 239 -5.45 -5.02 3.11
N LEU A 240 -5.23 -3.92 3.83
CA LEU A 240 -5.79 -3.67 5.15
C LEU A 240 -7.32 -3.67 5.08
N LEU A 241 -7.90 -2.89 4.16
CA LEU A 241 -9.35 -2.78 3.98
C LEU A 241 -10.00 -4.09 3.56
N THR A 242 -9.42 -4.79 2.59
CA THR A 242 -9.92 -6.11 2.16
C THR A 242 -9.84 -7.13 3.30
N HIS A 243 -8.75 -7.12 4.06
CA HIS A 243 -8.60 -8.03 5.20
C HIS A 243 -9.61 -7.71 6.29
N ALA A 244 -9.81 -6.44 6.61
CA ALA A 244 -10.77 -6.01 7.61
C ALA A 244 -12.20 -6.43 7.24
N ALA A 245 -12.60 -6.20 5.99
CA ALA A 245 -13.90 -6.64 5.46
C ALA A 245 -14.12 -8.15 5.58
N LYS A 246 -13.11 -8.96 5.24
CA LYS A 246 -13.19 -10.42 5.32
C LYS A 246 -13.25 -10.97 6.75
N ASN A 247 -12.89 -10.18 7.75
CA ASN A 247 -12.84 -10.59 9.15
C ASN A 247 -13.81 -9.78 10.03
N ASN A 248 -14.80 -9.12 9.44
CA ASN A 248 -15.80 -8.30 10.15
C ASN A 248 -15.17 -7.25 11.08
N LEU A 249 -14.05 -6.66 10.65
CA LEU A 249 -13.38 -5.59 11.37
C LEU A 249 -13.78 -4.25 10.74
N LYS A 250 -14.36 -3.36 11.56
CA LYS A 250 -14.74 -2.01 11.12
C LYS A 250 -13.50 -1.10 11.13
N PRO A 251 -13.05 -0.56 9.99
CA PRO A 251 -11.94 0.40 9.93
C PRO A 251 -12.28 1.70 10.65
N ILE A 252 -11.35 2.25 11.43
CA ILE A 252 -11.52 3.50 12.18
C ILE A 252 -10.55 4.57 11.69
N SER A 253 -9.28 4.23 11.61
CA SER A 253 -8.21 5.11 11.12
C SER A 253 -7.19 4.28 10.35
N VAL A 254 -6.37 4.92 9.52
CA VAL A 254 -5.30 4.26 8.76
C VAL A 254 -4.08 5.18 8.65
N ALA A 255 -2.89 4.60 8.65
CA ALA A 255 -1.63 5.30 8.44
C ALA A 255 -0.80 4.52 7.41
N GLU A 256 -0.48 5.13 6.27
CA GLU A 256 0.52 4.60 5.33
C GLU A 256 1.82 5.41 5.44
N PHE A 257 2.96 4.72 5.42
CA PHE A 257 4.26 5.38 5.55
C PHE A 257 5.37 4.65 4.82
N PHE A 258 6.35 5.41 4.34
CA PHE A 258 7.58 4.89 3.77
C PHE A 258 8.67 4.80 4.85
N TRP A 259 9.36 3.66 4.96
CA TRP A 259 10.46 3.48 5.90
C TRP A 259 11.53 2.52 5.40
N GLY A 260 12.79 2.73 5.84
CA GLY A 260 13.93 1.85 5.54
C GLY A 260 15.13 2.54 4.88
N ASP A 261 15.07 3.86 4.72
CA ASP A 261 16.26 4.65 4.35
C ASP A 261 17.16 4.84 5.58
N LYS A 262 18.46 4.92 5.35
CA LYS A 262 19.47 5.20 6.39
C LYS A 262 20.23 6.48 6.11
N ASN A 263 20.69 7.15 7.16
CA ASN A 263 21.65 8.25 7.03
C ASN A 263 23.05 7.70 6.70
N LYS A 264 24.02 8.60 6.50
CA LYS A 264 25.41 8.23 6.15
C LYS A 264 26.09 7.44 7.26
N GLU A 265 25.61 7.59 8.48
CA GLU A 265 26.06 6.94 9.70
C GLU A 265 25.42 5.55 9.90
N GLY A 266 24.46 5.17 9.05
CA GLY A 266 23.81 3.85 9.06
C GLY A 266 22.59 3.74 9.97
N GLU A 267 22.13 4.85 10.55
CA GLU A 267 20.95 4.97 11.39
C GLU A 267 19.68 5.11 10.54
N TRP A 268 18.56 4.57 11.03
CA TRP A 268 17.29 4.63 10.32
C TRP A 268 16.73 6.06 10.31
N LEU A 269 16.30 6.51 9.14
CA LEU A 269 15.55 7.77 9.03
C LEU A 269 14.13 7.60 9.59
N LYS A 270 13.54 8.72 10.01
CA LYS A 270 12.14 8.77 10.46
C LYS A 270 11.18 8.32 9.35
N PRO A 271 10.06 7.65 9.70
CA PRO A 271 9.05 7.28 8.71
C PRO A 271 8.45 8.52 8.04
N ARG A 272 8.13 8.39 6.76
CA ARG A 272 7.45 9.44 6.00
C ARG A 272 6.02 9.02 5.73
N PHE A 273 5.07 9.51 6.52
CA PHE A 273 3.64 9.28 6.32
C PHE A 273 3.18 9.83 4.97
N ARG A 274 2.22 9.14 4.35
CA ARG A 274 1.72 9.41 3.00
C ARG A 274 0.23 9.19 2.93
N ILE A 275 -0.41 9.95 2.04
CA ILE A 275 -1.76 9.66 1.60
C ILE A 275 -1.79 8.48 0.63
N CYS A 276 -2.96 7.87 0.52
CA CYS A 276 -3.32 6.86 -0.45
C CYS A 276 -3.00 7.33 -1.87
N CYS A 277 -2.46 6.43 -2.69
CA CYS A 277 -1.91 6.78 -3.98
C CYS A 277 -3.00 7.14 -5.02
N SER A 278 -3.00 8.37 -5.53
CA SER A 278 -4.04 8.85 -6.47
C SER A 278 -4.12 8.00 -7.75
N ALA A 279 -2.97 7.60 -8.30
CA ALA A 279 -2.95 6.90 -9.59
C ALA A 279 -3.35 5.40 -9.53
N ARG A 280 -3.24 4.72 -8.37
CA ARG A 280 -3.47 3.26 -8.29
C ARG A 280 -4.47 2.85 -7.21
N CYS A 281 -4.58 3.63 -6.15
CA CYS A 281 -5.31 3.26 -4.95
C CYS A 281 -6.66 3.99 -4.89
N GLN A 282 -6.65 5.32 -5.05
CA GLN A 282 -7.85 6.16 -5.01
C GLN A 282 -9.00 5.65 -5.91
N PRO A 283 -8.75 5.18 -7.15
CA PRO A 283 -9.81 4.67 -8.04
C PRO A 283 -10.56 3.44 -7.50
N ILE A 284 -9.99 2.68 -6.56
CA ILE A 284 -10.65 1.51 -5.96
C ILE A 284 -11.10 1.77 -4.51
N MET A 285 -10.74 2.93 -3.93
CA MET A 285 -11.01 3.23 -2.52
C MET A 285 -12.48 3.45 -2.22
N GLY A 286 -13.25 4.02 -3.15
CA GLY A 286 -14.67 4.23 -2.93
C GLY A 286 -15.41 2.92 -2.65
N PHE A 287 -15.17 1.91 -3.49
CA PHE A 287 -15.70 0.56 -3.25
C PHE A 287 -15.20 -0.03 -1.93
N LEU A 288 -13.88 -0.02 -1.69
CA LEU A 288 -13.26 -0.63 -0.50
C LEU A 288 -13.73 -0.02 0.83
N LEU A 289 -13.95 1.29 0.86
CA LEU A 289 -14.39 2.03 2.03
C LEU A 289 -15.91 2.04 2.20
N CYS A 290 -16.66 1.62 1.18
CA CYS A 290 -18.11 1.61 1.24
C CYS A 290 -18.61 0.70 2.37
N GLY A 291 -19.47 1.26 3.24
CA GLY A 291 -19.96 0.60 4.46
C GLY A 291 -19.03 0.73 5.67
N ALA A 292 -17.78 1.20 5.50
CA ALA A 292 -16.86 1.46 6.61
C ALA A 292 -17.15 2.82 7.26
N THR A 293 -17.40 3.82 6.42
CA THR A 293 -17.51 5.23 6.78
C THR A 293 -18.91 5.71 6.37
N GLY A 294 -19.68 6.20 7.32
CA GLY A 294 -21.04 6.69 7.15
C GLY A 294 -21.32 7.80 8.14
#